data_AF-A0A845G994-F1
#
_entry.id   AF-A0A845G994-F1
#
_cell.length_a   1.000
_cell.length_b   1.000
_cell.length_c   1.000
_cell.angle_alpha   90.00
_cell.angle_beta   90.00
_cell.angle_gamma   90.00
#
_symmetry.space_group_name_H-M   'P 1'
#
loop_
_entity.id
_entity.type
_entity.pdbx_description
1 polymer ?
#
loop_
_entity_poly.entity_id
_entity_poly.type
_entity_poly.pdbx_seq_one_letter_code
_entity_poly.pdbx_strand_id
1 'polypeptide(L)'
;ARLAGTSRAARAAALTPAANATTIVSTGPAAARMDYVFVGDGYTAAEMDKWHADAQKVIDGFLADPLFAANRANMNVRRVDVASNQSGVDEPDKGIYRDTAMDAAFNCYNIDRLLCVDNDKVQDIVGSVLAPDERDVIIVVANSTRYGGSGGQVATLSMATQSIEIALHEIGHTAFGLADEYDYGTCSLNGEPAEPDVTMNGTRSVKWRGLIAASTPVPTSAGAYPNGTVGVFQGAQYCASGKYRPTENSRMRMLGYPWHAVNEGAATKVFAQYTGGGGITQTGVLASGGTAYAPSASPGWVQAAAGAFTLNLSGKVGTNFQISLYQWGANGWAQVAASQGTSPNKTLTYNAPAGYYYAMISAAAGSGAYSLTYSYTKP
;
A
#
# COMPACT_ATOMS: atom_id res chain seq x y z
N ALA A 1 -50.14 8.74 -3.37
CA ALA A 1 -49.54 10.08 -3.51
C ALA A 1 -48.06 9.91 -3.82
N ARG A 2 -47.56 10.58 -4.87
CA ARG A 2 -46.16 10.55 -5.30
C ARG A 2 -45.27 11.27 -4.27
N LEU A 3 -44.17 10.64 -3.89
CA LEU A 3 -42.95 11.30 -3.40
C LEU A 3 -41.80 10.57 -4.12
N ALA A 4 -41.53 10.92 -5.38
CA ALA A 4 -40.57 11.96 -5.77
C ALA A 4 -39.19 11.72 -5.13
N GLY A 5 -38.30 11.16 -5.94
CA GLY A 5 -36.96 10.75 -5.53
C GLY A 5 -36.08 11.95 -5.16
N THR A 6 -35.51 11.87 -3.97
CA THR A 6 -34.29 12.60 -3.63
C THR A 6 -33.12 11.88 -4.29
N SER A 7 -32.37 12.57 -5.14
CA SER A 7 -31.19 12.05 -5.83
C SER A 7 -30.14 11.57 -4.83
N ARG A 8 -29.30 10.60 -5.25
CA ARG A 8 -28.17 10.06 -4.46
C ARG A 8 -27.22 11.15 -3.94
N ALA A 9 -27.13 12.28 -4.66
CA ALA A 9 -26.37 13.47 -4.26
C ALA A 9 -26.97 14.23 -3.06
N ALA A 10 -28.29 14.18 -2.84
CA ALA A 10 -28.94 14.84 -1.70
C ALA A 10 -28.81 14.04 -0.39
N ARG A 11 -28.54 12.73 -0.46
CA ARG A 11 -28.18 11.90 0.70
C ARG A 11 -26.70 12.02 1.09
N ALA A 12 -25.82 12.40 0.15
CA ALA A 12 -24.39 12.60 0.41
C ALA A 12 -24.09 13.88 1.22
N ALA A 13 -25.08 14.75 1.43
CA ALA A 13 -24.97 15.95 2.28
C ALA A 13 -25.37 15.69 3.75
N ALA A 14 -25.61 14.43 4.14
CA ALA A 14 -25.64 14.04 5.54
C ALA A 14 -24.22 14.13 6.11
N LEU A 15 -23.83 15.37 6.46
CA LEU A 15 -22.71 15.78 7.32
C LEU A 15 -21.59 14.74 7.44
N THR A 16 -20.74 14.62 6.42
CA THR A 16 -19.39 14.06 6.65
C THR A 16 -18.84 14.78 7.88
N PRO A 17 -18.46 14.06 8.95
CA PRO A 17 -17.99 14.73 10.15
C PRO A 17 -16.81 15.63 9.80
N ALA A 18 -16.78 16.85 10.33
CA ALA A 18 -15.71 17.78 10.02
C ALA A 18 -14.36 17.17 10.42
N ALA A 19 -13.52 16.89 9.42
CA ALA A 19 -12.21 16.31 9.60
C ALA A 19 -11.11 17.35 9.41
N ASN A 20 -9.96 17.13 10.02
CA ASN A 20 -8.73 17.91 9.76
C ASN A 20 -7.54 16.96 9.66
N ALA A 21 -6.56 17.30 8.82
CA ALA A 21 -5.32 16.53 8.71
C ALA A 21 -4.13 17.30 9.31
N THR A 22 -3.26 16.58 10.01
CA THR A 22 -1.98 17.07 10.54
C THR A 22 -0.84 16.21 10.03
N THR A 23 0.17 16.82 9.43
CA THR A 23 1.40 16.12 9.04
C THR A 23 2.30 15.94 10.26
N ILE A 24 2.58 14.68 10.62
CA ILE A 24 3.41 14.28 11.75
C ILE A 24 4.87 14.11 11.31
N VAL A 25 5.08 13.47 10.15
CA VAL A 25 6.39 13.30 9.52
C VAL A 25 6.28 13.70 8.06
N SER A 26 7.20 14.56 7.62
CA SER A 26 7.37 14.91 6.21
C SER A 26 8.81 14.70 5.80
N THR A 27 9.06 13.82 4.84
CA THR A 27 10.40 13.55 4.30
C THR A 27 10.53 13.86 2.81
N GLY A 28 9.45 14.33 2.19
CA GLY A 28 9.43 14.79 0.81
C GLY A 28 8.01 14.96 0.27
N PRO A 29 7.87 15.34 -1.02
CA PRO A 29 6.58 15.43 -1.69
C PRO A 29 5.84 14.09 -1.68
N ALA A 30 4.53 14.12 -1.45
CA ALA A 30 3.65 12.96 -1.38
C ALA A 30 3.75 12.03 -2.62
N ALA A 31 3.83 12.62 -3.82
CA ALA A 31 4.03 11.87 -5.07
C ALA A 31 5.28 10.95 -5.08
N ALA A 32 6.26 11.23 -4.21
CA ALA A 32 7.50 10.48 -4.11
C ALA A 32 7.75 9.86 -2.74
N ARG A 33 6.75 9.82 -1.87
CA ARG A 33 6.82 9.17 -0.56
C ARG A 33 5.65 8.23 -0.43
N MET A 34 5.83 7.22 0.42
CA MET A 34 4.74 6.35 0.83
C MET A 34 4.04 7.04 1.99
N ASP A 35 2.81 7.47 1.74
CA ASP A 35 2.09 8.35 2.65
C ASP A 35 1.15 7.51 3.54
N TYR A 36 1.53 7.38 4.82
CA TYR A 36 0.76 6.66 5.84
C TYR A 36 -0.19 7.62 6.56
N VAL A 37 -1.46 7.25 6.65
CA VAL A 37 -2.52 8.05 7.27
C VAL A 37 -3.13 7.30 8.43
N PHE A 38 -2.99 7.84 9.63
CA PHE A 38 -3.66 7.33 10.82
C PHE A 38 -4.94 8.12 11.07
N VAL A 39 -6.08 7.44 11.19
CA VAL A 39 -7.38 8.05 11.46
C VAL A 39 -8.08 7.31 12.61
N GLY A 40 -8.68 8.04 13.54
CA GLY A 40 -9.31 7.45 14.72
C GLY A 40 -10.81 7.22 14.51
N ASP A 41 -11.34 6.07 14.94
CA ASP A 41 -12.78 5.83 15.02
C ASP A 41 -13.23 5.55 16.47
N GLY A 42 -14.43 6.01 16.81
CA GLY A 42 -14.98 5.87 18.16
C GLY A 42 -14.40 6.85 19.18
N TYR A 43 -13.71 7.91 18.75
CA TYR A 43 -13.27 9.02 19.60
C TYR A 43 -14.22 10.19 19.44
N THR A 44 -14.89 10.60 20.51
CA THR A 44 -15.76 11.78 20.49
C THR A 44 -14.95 13.08 20.43
N ALA A 45 -15.61 14.20 20.17
CA ALA A 45 -14.97 15.52 20.19
C ALA A 45 -14.25 15.83 21.52
N ALA A 46 -14.75 15.30 22.64
CA ALA A 46 -14.13 15.44 23.96
C ALA A 46 -12.91 14.52 24.18
N GLU A 47 -12.70 13.53 23.30
CA GLU A 47 -11.62 12.55 23.38
C GLU A 47 -10.53 12.79 22.33
N MET A 48 -10.51 13.96 21.67
CA MET A 48 -9.49 14.25 20.66
C MET A 48 -8.07 14.23 21.23
N ASP A 49 -7.86 14.69 22.46
CA ASP A 49 -6.55 14.58 23.13
C ASP A 49 -6.15 13.10 23.35
N LYS A 50 -7.12 12.23 23.66
CA LYS A 50 -6.90 10.78 23.77
C LYS A 50 -6.54 10.19 22.42
N TRP A 51 -7.28 10.55 21.36
CA TRP A 51 -6.98 10.14 19.99
C TRP A 51 -5.56 10.53 19.60
N HIS A 52 -5.15 11.78 19.87
CA HIS A 52 -3.81 12.25 19.53
C HIS A 52 -2.72 11.45 20.25
N ALA A 53 -2.93 11.12 21.52
CA ALA A 53 -2.00 10.29 22.29
C ALA A 53 -1.92 8.84 21.77
N ASP A 54 -3.07 8.24 21.45
CA ASP A 54 -3.15 6.89 20.91
C ASP A 54 -2.50 6.80 19.52
N ALA A 55 -2.80 7.76 18.64
CA ALA A 55 -2.14 7.89 17.34
C ALA A 55 -0.63 8.03 17.48
N GLN A 56 -0.16 8.92 18.37
CA GLN A 56 1.28 9.13 18.59
C GLN A 56 1.97 7.86 19.09
N LYS A 57 1.36 7.14 20.04
CA LYS A 57 1.89 5.85 20.54
C LYS A 57 2.08 4.84 19.40
N VAL A 58 1.09 4.70 18.52
CA VAL A 58 1.16 3.74 17.42
C VAL A 58 2.17 4.21 16.37
N ILE A 59 2.17 5.50 16.01
CA ILE A 59 3.13 6.09 15.07
C ILE A 59 4.57 5.93 15.57
N ASP A 60 4.83 6.17 16.85
CA ASP A 60 6.18 6.02 17.43
C ASP A 60 6.64 4.56 17.38
N GLY A 61 5.77 3.61 17.73
CA GLY A 61 6.06 2.18 17.63
C GLY A 61 6.30 1.73 16.19
N PHE A 62 5.46 2.18 15.26
CA PHE A 62 5.60 1.96 13.82
C PHE A 62 6.95 2.48 13.30
N LEU A 63 7.31 3.72 13.64
CA LEU A 63 8.57 4.34 13.20
C LEU A 63 9.81 3.74 13.87
N ALA A 64 9.66 3.09 15.02
CA ALA A 64 10.73 2.40 15.74
C ALA A 64 10.99 0.98 15.23
N ASP A 65 10.04 0.36 14.52
CA ASP A 65 10.25 -0.96 13.91
C ASP A 65 11.42 -0.90 12.90
N PRO A 66 12.35 -1.88 12.91
CA PRO A 66 13.54 -1.83 12.07
C PRO A 66 13.28 -1.67 10.56
N LEU A 67 12.21 -2.27 10.04
CA LEU A 67 11.87 -2.19 8.61
C LEU A 67 11.45 -0.77 8.24
N PHE A 68 10.57 -0.15 9.04
CA PHE A 68 10.10 1.20 8.81
C PHE A 68 11.18 2.24 9.13
N ALA A 69 11.96 2.04 10.19
CA ALA A 69 13.09 2.89 10.55
C ALA A 69 14.12 2.97 9.42
N ALA A 70 14.47 1.83 8.81
CA ALA A 70 15.39 1.76 7.67
C ALA A 70 14.85 2.48 6.42
N ASN A 71 13.53 2.59 6.28
CA ASN A 71 12.86 3.21 5.14
C ASN A 71 12.27 4.60 5.45
N ARG A 72 12.54 5.16 6.63
CA ARG A 72 11.89 6.38 7.13
C ARG A 72 12.02 7.59 6.20
N ALA A 73 13.13 7.69 5.45
CA ALA A 73 13.36 8.76 4.48
C ALA A 73 12.43 8.70 3.25
N ASN A 74 11.69 7.60 3.06
CA ASN A 74 10.83 7.34 1.91
C ASN A 74 9.34 7.37 2.27
N MET A 75 8.97 7.88 3.45
CA MET A 75 7.57 7.94 3.89
C MET A 75 7.19 9.30 4.46
N ASN A 76 5.91 9.65 4.33
CA ASN A 76 5.27 10.68 5.12
C ASN A 76 4.29 10.02 6.08
N VAL A 77 4.02 10.68 7.22
CA VAL A 77 3.02 10.23 8.19
C VAL A 77 2.09 11.38 8.52
N ARG A 78 0.79 11.12 8.39
CA ARG A 78 -0.28 12.08 8.71
C ARG A 78 -1.25 11.48 9.69
N ARG A 79 -1.86 12.35 10.49
CA ARG A 79 -2.98 12.04 11.38
C ARG A 79 -4.21 12.78 10.88
N VAL A 80 -5.33 12.08 10.74
CA VAL A 80 -6.64 12.68 10.46
C VAL A 80 -7.47 12.66 11.74
N ASP A 81 -7.97 13.82 12.11
CA ASP A 81 -8.80 14.06 13.28
C ASP A 81 -10.24 14.16 12.83
N VAL A 82 -11.07 13.24 13.31
CA VAL A 82 -12.50 13.17 13.02
C VAL A 82 -13.23 12.72 14.28
N ALA A 83 -14.30 13.43 14.65
CA ALA A 83 -15.06 13.09 15.84
C ALA A 83 -16.17 12.09 15.51
N SER A 84 -16.28 11.04 16.32
CA SER A 84 -17.43 10.13 16.38
C SER A 84 -18.53 10.71 17.29
N ASN A 85 -19.79 10.33 17.05
CA ASN A 85 -20.90 10.75 17.92
C ASN A 85 -20.87 10.03 19.26
N GLN A 86 -20.37 8.80 19.31
CA GLN A 86 -20.25 8.00 20.52
C GLN A 86 -18.81 7.49 20.72
N SER A 87 -18.42 7.38 22.00
CA SER A 87 -17.14 6.80 22.40
C SER A 87 -17.20 5.27 22.28
N GLY A 88 -16.11 4.64 21.88
CA GLY A 88 -16.04 3.19 21.66
C GLY A 88 -16.45 2.78 20.25
N VAL A 89 -16.54 1.48 20.02
CA VAL A 89 -16.90 0.88 18.71
C VAL A 89 -17.95 -0.23 18.91
N ASP A 90 -18.48 -0.76 17.81
CA ASP A 90 -19.47 -1.85 17.86
C ASP A 90 -18.83 -3.15 18.38
N GLU A 91 -19.54 -3.80 19.31
CA GLU A 91 -19.27 -5.18 19.74
C GLU A 91 -20.60 -5.98 19.71
N PRO A 92 -21.06 -6.40 18.52
CA PRO A 92 -22.38 -7.00 18.36
C PRO A 92 -22.53 -8.33 19.12
N ASP A 93 -21.45 -9.08 19.28
CA ASP A 93 -21.39 -10.31 20.10
C ASP A 93 -21.70 -10.05 21.58
N LYS A 94 -21.59 -8.79 22.02
CA LYS A 94 -21.92 -8.34 23.38
C LYS A 94 -23.16 -7.43 23.42
N GLY A 95 -23.84 -7.24 22.28
CA GLY A 95 -24.99 -6.35 22.15
C GLY A 95 -24.66 -4.86 22.30
N ILE A 96 -23.41 -4.46 22.02
CA ILE A 96 -22.96 -3.06 22.10
C ILE A 96 -22.94 -2.47 20.69
N TYR A 97 -23.65 -1.36 20.50
CA TYR A 97 -23.70 -0.62 19.25
C TYR A 97 -23.42 0.88 19.51
N ARG A 98 -22.61 1.50 18.66
CA ARG A 98 -22.06 2.85 18.76
C ARG A 98 -22.18 3.54 17.41
N ASP A 99 -22.69 4.75 17.42
CA ASP A 99 -22.69 5.66 16.28
C ASP A 99 -21.31 6.31 16.14
N THR A 100 -20.45 5.72 15.31
CA THR A 100 -19.08 6.18 15.08
C THR A 100 -18.91 6.77 13.68
N ALA A 101 -17.79 7.46 13.44
CA ALA A 101 -17.55 8.15 12.18
C ALA A 101 -17.36 7.17 11.01
N MET A 102 -16.80 5.98 11.26
CA MET A 102 -16.43 4.99 10.25
C MET A 102 -17.04 3.60 10.49
N ASP A 103 -18.01 3.48 11.38
CA ASP A 103 -18.71 2.23 11.74
C ASP A 103 -17.75 1.08 12.09
N ALA A 104 -16.73 1.36 12.91
CA ALA A 104 -15.84 0.31 13.40
C ALA A 104 -16.62 -0.74 14.20
N ALA A 105 -16.41 -2.02 13.88
CA ALA A 105 -17.11 -3.14 14.52
C ALA A 105 -16.24 -4.39 14.67
N PHE A 106 -16.28 -5.00 15.85
CA PHE A 106 -15.71 -6.33 16.09
C PHE A 106 -16.64 -7.46 15.63
N ASN A 107 -16.12 -8.69 15.62
CA ASN A 107 -16.87 -9.89 15.31
C ASN A 107 -17.48 -9.89 13.90
N CYS A 108 -16.82 -9.21 12.95
CA CYS A 108 -17.24 -9.29 11.55
C CYS A 108 -17.19 -10.73 11.05
N TYR A 109 -18.19 -11.12 10.25
CA TYR A 109 -18.29 -12.48 9.70
C TYR A 109 -18.24 -13.59 10.77
N ASN A 110 -18.61 -13.28 12.01
CA ASN A 110 -18.51 -14.15 13.19
C ASN A 110 -17.07 -14.58 13.55
N ILE A 111 -16.09 -13.73 13.25
CA ILE A 111 -14.70 -13.91 13.62
C ILE A 111 -14.39 -12.94 14.77
N ASP A 112 -14.28 -13.48 15.99
CA ASP A 112 -14.19 -12.73 17.27
C ASP A 112 -13.27 -11.50 17.25
N ARG A 113 -12.08 -11.63 16.65
CA ARG A 113 -11.02 -10.60 16.66
C ARG A 113 -11.00 -9.74 15.40
N LEU A 114 -11.86 -10.05 14.42
CA LEU A 114 -11.91 -9.31 13.17
C LEU A 114 -12.61 -7.98 13.40
N LEU A 115 -11.83 -6.91 13.31
CA LEU A 115 -12.27 -5.53 13.40
C LEU A 115 -12.44 -4.99 11.98
N CYS A 116 -13.62 -4.50 11.62
CA CYS A 116 -13.87 -3.88 10.33
C CYS A 116 -14.34 -2.46 10.50
N VAL A 117 -14.41 -1.75 9.38
CA VAL A 117 -14.95 -0.40 9.22
C VAL A 117 -15.72 -0.34 7.91
N ASP A 118 -16.55 0.69 7.75
CA ASP A 118 -17.10 1.05 6.44
C ASP A 118 -16.01 1.76 5.61
N ASN A 119 -15.49 1.05 4.60
CA ASN A 119 -14.41 1.57 3.75
C ASN A 119 -14.82 2.84 2.98
N ASP A 120 -16.07 2.96 2.54
CA ASP A 120 -16.52 4.14 1.79
C ASP A 120 -16.49 5.37 2.70
N LYS A 121 -16.95 5.24 3.95
CA LYS A 121 -16.84 6.31 4.95
C LYS A 121 -15.40 6.70 5.25
N VAL A 122 -14.50 5.73 5.39
CA VAL A 122 -13.06 6.00 5.61
C VAL A 122 -12.49 6.80 4.45
N GLN A 123 -12.77 6.39 3.21
CA GLN A 123 -12.25 7.07 2.01
C GLN A 123 -12.85 8.47 1.84
N ASP A 124 -14.15 8.65 2.11
CA ASP A 124 -14.81 9.95 2.07
C ASP A 124 -14.23 10.92 3.11
N ILE A 125 -14.04 10.45 4.35
CA ILE A 125 -13.47 11.25 5.44
C ILE A 125 -12.03 11.64 5.14
N VAL A 126 -11.16 10.66 4.86
CA VAL A 126 -9.73 10.92 4.58
C VAL A 126 -9.58 11.74 3.30
N GLY A 127 -10.37 11.44 2.27
CA GLY A 127 -10.37 12.13 0.98
C GLY A 127 -10.91 13.56 1.03
N SER A 128 -11.66 13.93 2.08
CA SER A 128 -12.11 15.31 2.28
C SER A 128 -11.01 16.27 2.71
N VAL A 129 -9.90 15.74 3.25
CA VAL A 129 -8.80 16.53 3.84
C VAL A 129 -7.42 16.26 3.25
N LEU A 130 -7.26 15.16 2.50
CA LEU A 130 -6.00 14.78 1.86
C LEU A 130 -6.20 14.60 0.35
N ALA A 131 -5.14 14.83 -0.43
CA ALA A 131 -5.13 14.47 -1.86
C ALA A 131 -4.88 12.95 -2.05
N PRO A 132 -5.21 12.37 -3.22
CA PRO A 132 -4.97 10.93 -3.49
C PRO A 132 -3.53 10.49 -3.20
N ASP A 133 -2.53 11.25 -3.65
CA ASP A 133 -1.11 10.96 -3.42
C ASP A 133 -0.69 11.03 -1.92
N GLU A 134 -1.55 11.51 -1.03
CA GLU A 134 -1.23 11.70 0.40
C GLU A 134 -1.79 10.60 1.31
N ARG A 135 -2.34 9.52 0.72
CA ARG A 135 -3.06 8.46 1.45
C ARG A 135 -2.83 7.06 0.88
N ASP A 136 -1.57 6.70 0.62
CA ASP A 136 -1.19 5.38 0.08
C ASP A 136 -1.58 4.23 1.02
N VAL A 137 -1.42 4.42 2.34
CA VAL A 137 -1.80 3.44 3.35
C VAL A 137 -2.64 4.11 4.42
N ILE A 138 -3.89 3.69 4.57
CA ILE A 138 -4.78 4.19 5.61
C ILE A 138 -4.88 3.17 6.74
N ILE A 139 -4.69 3.65 7.96
CA ILE A 139 -4.72 2.89 9.20
C ILE A 139 -5.79 3.48 10.11
N VAL A 140 -6.86 2.73 10.34
CA VAL A 140 -7.93 3.10 11.26
C VAL A 140 -7.63 2.56 12.65
N VAL A 141 -7.62 3.44 13.64
CA VAL A 141 -7.42 3.09 15.05
C VAL A 141 -8.76 3.18 15.76
N ALA A 142 -9.30 2.04 16.18
CA ALA A 142 -10.53 1.96 16.96
C ALA A 142 -10.28 2.30 18.43
N ASN A 143 -11.14 3.15 19.01
CA ASN A 143 -11.16 3.45 20.44
C ASN A 143 -11.68 2.26 21.28
N SER A 144 -10.94 1.16 21.32
CA SER A 144 -11.24 -0.01 22.15
C SER A 144 -9.98 -0.68 22.63
N THR A 145 -10.03 -1.28 23.82
CA THR A 145 -8.94 -2.10 24.38
C THR A 145 -9.12 -3.60 24.12
N ARG A 146 -10.23 -4.01 23.49
CA ARG A 146 -10.45 -5.39 23.03
C ARG A 146 -9.44 -5.70 21.93
N TYR A 147 -8.76 -6.84 22.04
CA TYR A 147 -7.83 -7.30 21.01
C TYR A 147 -8.54 -7.54 19.67
N GLY A 148 -8.06 -6.88 18.63
CA GLY A 148 -8.43 -7.15 17.25
C GLY A 148 -7.90 -6.13 16.27
N GLY A 149 -8.00 -6.49 15.00
CA GLY A 149 -7.46 -5.79 13.85
C GLY A 149 -7.83 -6.53 12.57
N SER A 150 -7.54 -5.91 11.44
CA SER A 150 -7.62 -6.54 10.12
C SER A 150 -6.84 -5.74 9.09
N GLY A 151 -6.32 -6.44 8.08
CA GLY A 151 -5.72 -5.85 6.89
C GLY A 151 -6.63 -6.00 5.67
N GLY A 152 -6.46 -5.10 4.69
CA GLY A 152 -7.27 -5.10 3.49
C GLY A 152 -7.06 -3.83 2.68
N GLN A 153 -8.16 -3.22 2.20
CA GLN A 153 -8.10 -1.90 1.57
C GLN A 153 -7.60 -0.82 2.55
N VAL A 154 -7.93 -0.98 3.83
CA VAL A 154 -7.39 -0.20 4.95
C VAL A 154 -6.93 -1.18 6.02
N ALA A 155 -5.93 -0.80 6.79
CA ALA A 155 -5.58 -1.52 8.01
C ALA A 155 -6.49 -1.01 9.15
N THR A 156 -6.93 -1.90 10.03
CA THR A 156 -7.63 -1.54 11.26
C THR A 156 -6.91 -2.12 12.46
N LEU A 157 -6.86 -1.38 13.56
CA LEU A 157 -6.38 -1.91 14.83
C LEU A 157 -7.17 -1.34 16.00
N SER A 158 -7.14 -2.07 17.11
CA SER A 158 -7.59 -1.60 18.42
C SER A 158 -6.42 -1.12 19.28
N MET A 159 -6.72 -0.36 20.32
CA MET A 159 -5.77 0.05 21.37
C MET A 159 -5.61 -1.00 22.47
N ALA A 160 -5.66 -2.29 22.10
CA ALA A 160 -5.28 -3.39 22.98
C ALA A 160 -3.80 -3.27 23.42
N THR A 161 -3.39 -4.05 24.43
CA THR A 161 -2.01 -3.99 24.99
C THR A 161 -0.93 -4.14 23.91
N GLN A 162 -1.18 -4.94 22.87
CA GLN A 162 -0.26 -5.20 21.76
C GLN A 162 -0.53 -4.31 20.53
N SER A 163 -1.18 -3.14 20.67
CA SER A 163 -1.63 -2.31 19.56
C SER A 163 -0.55 -1.99 18.51
N ILE A 164 0.70 -1.77 18.93
CA ILE A 164 1.82 -1.53 18.01
C ILE A 164 2.09 -2.76 17.14
N GLU A 165 2.13 -3.95 17.74
CA GLU A 165 2.37 -5.19 17.00
C GLU A 165 1.20 -5.53 16.07
N ILE A 166 -0.04 -5.26 16.51
CA ILE A 166 -1.23 -5.37 15.66
C ILE A 166 -1.07 -4.42 14.47
N ALA A 167 -0.80 -3.12 14.70
CA ALA A 167 -0.62 -2.15 13.63
C ALA A 167 0.43 -2.61 12.60
N LEU A 168 1.59 -3.07 13.06
CA LEU A 168 2.63 -3.58 12.17
C LEU A 168 2.13 -4.78 11.35
N HIS A 169 1.49 -5.76 11.97
CA HIS A 169 0.93 -6.92 11.28
C HIS A 169 -0.11 -6.52 10.21
N GLU A 170 -1.09 -5.67 10.56
CA GLU A 170 -2.15 -5.26 9.64
C GLU A 170 -1.66 -4.36 8.50
N ILE A 171 -0.62 -3.56 8.74
CA ILE A 171 0.09 -2.83 7.70
C ILE A 171 0.81 -3.82 6.76
N GLY A 172 1.30 -4.96 7.25
CA GLY A 172 1.90 -6.01 6.42
C GLY A 172 0.97 -6.49 5.30
N HIS A 173 -0.30 -6.73 5.63
CA HIS A 173 -1.32 -7.03 4.63
C HIS A 173 -1.59 -5.85 3.70
N THR A 174 -1.89 -4.68 4.27
CA THR A 174 -2.41 -3.52 3.54
C THR A 174 -1.36 -2.89 2.62
N ALA A 175 -0.12 -2.75 3.11
CA ALA A 175 0.95 -2.08 2.40
C ALA A 175 1.79 -3.03 1.54
N PHE A 176 1.97 -4.28 1.96
CA PHE A 176 2.94 -5.20 1.34
C PHE A 176 2.32 -6.44 0.71
N GLY A 177 1.00 -6.62 0.83
CA GLY A 177 0.29 -7.76 0.24
C GLY A 177 0.74 -9.11 0.81
N LEU A 178 1.16 -9.12 2.08
CA LEU A 178 1.54 -10.33 2.79
C LEU A 178 0.28 -11.10 3.22
N ALA A 179 0.36 -12.42 3.23
CA ALA A 179 -0.69 -13.26 3.80
C ALA A 179 -0.44 -13.52 5.29
N ASP A 180 -1.47 -14.02 5.96
CA ASP A 180 -1.28 -14.62 7.27
C ASP A 180 -0.48 -15.92 7.18
N GLU A 181 0.54 -16.05 8.03
CA GLU A 181 1.41 -17.23 8.11
C GLU A 181 0.99 -18.19 9.25
N TYR A 182 -0.02 -17.84 10.05
CA TYR A 182 -0.60 -18.77 11.02
C TYR A 182 -1.54 -19.78 10.37
N ASP A 183 -1.77 -20.89 11.06
CA ASP A 183 -2.34 -22.13 10.54
C ASP A 183 -3.70 -22.49 11.16
N TYR A 184 -4.30 -21.55 11.89
CA TYR A 184 -5.63 -21.66 12.49
C TYR A 184 -6.61 -20.66 11.84
N GLY A 185 -7.90 -21.01 11.81
CA GLY A 185 -8.95 -20.23 11.17
C GLY A 185 -9.65 -21.03 10.07
N THR A 186 -10.22 -20.33 9.09
CA THR A 186 -10.94 -20.96 7.98
C THR A 186 -9.98 -21.29 6.83
N CYS A 187 -9.54 -22.54 6.75
CA CYS A 187 -8.68 -23.00 5.67
C CYS A 187 -9.39 -23.06 4.31
N SER A 188 -8.69 -22.64 3.25
CA SER A 188 -9.11 -22.80 1.85
C SER A 188 -7.91 -23.25 1.00
N LEU A 189 -8.10 -24.32 0.20
CA LEU A 189 -7.09 -24.89 -0.70
C LEU A 189 -7.43 -24.68 -2.18
N ASN A 190 -8.24 -23.66 -2.50
CA ASN A 190 -8.78 -23.42 -3.83
C ASN A 190 -7.85 -22.60 -4.74
N GLY A 191 -6.59 -23.03 -4.88
CA GLY A 191 -5.62 -22.43 -5.81
C GLY A 191 -4.41 -21.79 -5.13
N GLU A 192 -3.32 -21.66 -5.90
CA GLU A 192 -2.07 -21.06 -5.43
C GLU A 192 -2.29 -19.60 -5.00
N PRO A 193 -1.93 -19.23 -3.75
CA PRO A 193 -2.06 -17.86 -3.25
C PRO A 193 -1.25 -16.87 -4.09
N ALA A 194 -1.72 -15.62 -4.19
CA ALA A 194 -0.98 -14.57 -4.91
C ALA A 194 0.13 -13.95 -4.05
N GLU A 195 -0.06 -14.00 -2.73
CA GLU A 195 0.80 -13.42 -1.70
C GLU A 195 2.21 -14.05 -1.75
N PRO A 196 3.26 -13.24 -1.52
CA PRO A 196 4.64 -13.67 -1.76
C PRO A 196 5.17 -14.64 -0.70
N ASP A 197 4.54 -14.68 0.47
CA ASP A 197 4.98 -15.36 1.69
C ASP A 197 4.17 -16.63 2.03
N VAL A 198 3.24 -17.04 1.16
CA VAL A 198 2.53 -18.31 1.27
C VAL A 198 2.46 -19.03 -0.07
N THR A 199 2.49 -20.35 -0.06
CA THR A 199 2.38 -21.19 -1.27
C THR A 199 1.73 -22.53 -0.97
N MET A 200 1.06 -23.15 -1.95
CA MET A 200 0.64 -24.55 -1.88
C MET A 200 1.74 -25.53 -2.33
N ASN A 201 2.86 -25.01 -2.87
CA ASN A 201 3.97 -25.84 -3.32
C ASN A 201 4.90 -26.23 -2.15
N GLY A 202 4.84 -27.50 -1.73
CA GLY A 202 5.72 -28.05 -0.68
C GLY A 202 7.15 -28.38 -1.12
N THR A 203 7.54 -28.09 -2.37
CA THR A 203 8.87 -28.41 -2.91
C THR A 203 9.80 -27.20 -2.88
N ARG A 204 11.04 -27.32 -3.36
CA ARG A 204 11.97 -26.18 -3.44
C ARG A 204 11.57 -25.13 -4.48
N SER A 205 10.64 -25.44 -5.39
CA SER A 205 10.22 -24.53 -6.48
C SER A 205 9.18 -23.50 -6.02
N VAL A 206 9.36 -22.92 -4.83
CA VAL A 206 8.48 -21.91 -4.23
C VAL A 206 8.82 -20.49 -4.68
N LYS A 207 7.95 -19.53 -4.35
CA LYS A 207 8.11 -18.10 -4.68
C LYS A 207 9.44 -17.52 -4.19
N TRP A 208 9.90 -17.92 -3.00
CA TRP A 208 11.15 -17.47 -2.38
C TRP A 208 12.32 -18.44 -2.56
N ARG A 209 12.28 -19.33 -3.57
CA ARG A 209 13.31 -20.37 -3.78
C ARG A 209 14.76 -19.86 -3.76
N GLY A 210 14.99 -18.63 -4.23
CA GLY A 210 16.31 -18.01 -4.30
C GLY A 210 16.91 -17.64 -2.95
N LEU A 211 16.11 -17.65 -1.89
CA LEU A 211 16.53 -17.35 -0.51
C LEU A 211 16.76 -18.62 0.32
N ILE A 212 16.36 -19.79 -0.17
CA ILE A 212 16.56 -21.05 0.55
C ILE A 212 18.00 -21.51 0.34
N ALA A 213 18.77 -21.62 1.43
CA ALA A 213 20.12 -22.18 1.37
C ALA A 213 20.11 -23.60 0.79
N ALA A 214 21.19 -23.96 0.07
CA ALA A 214 21.31 -25.28 -0.55
C ALA A 214 21.25 -26.42 0.49
N SER A 215 21.72 -26.16 1.71
CA SER A 215 21.73 -27.11 2.83
C SER A 215 20.41 -27.23 3.58
N THR A 216 19.47 -26.29 3.45
CA THR A 216 18.17 -26.35 4.14
C THR A 216 17.29 -27.42 3.52
N PRO A 217 16.87 -28.48 4.22
CA PRO A 217 15.96 -29.50 3.70
C PRO A 217 14.58 -28.91 3.37
N VAL A 218 13.93 -29.46 2.33
CA VAL A 218 12.60 -29.05 1.88
C VAL A 218 11.73 -30.30 1.65
N PRO A 219 10.53 -30.41 2.28
CA PRO A 219 9.97 -29.50 3.28
C PRO A 219 10.86 -29.34 4.52
N THR A 220 10.78 -28.17 5.15
CA THR A 220 11.60 -27.84 6.33
C THR A 220 10.83 -28.17 7.60
N SER A 221 11.41 -29.01 8.44
CA SER A 221 10.79 -29.41 9.71
C SER A 221 10.78 -28.25 10.72
N ALA A 222 9.64 -28.02 11.38
CA ALA A 222 9.55 -27.07 12.49
C ALA A 222 10.44 -27.53 13.67
N GLY A 223 11.04 -26.57 14.37
CA GLY A 223 11.95 -26.79 15.50
C GLY A 223 13.33 -27.31 15.12
N ALA A 224 13.58 -27.61 13.84
CA ALA A 224 14.87 -28.16 13.40
C ALA A 224 15.92 -27.06 13.12
N TYR A 225 15.50 -25.81 12.93
CA TYR A 225 16.37 -24.70 12.55
C TYR A 225 16.07 -23.46 13.40
N PRO A 226 17.06 -22.57 13.62
CA PRO A 226 16.80 -21.27 14.23
C PRO A 226 15.75 -20.48 13.44
N ASN A 227 14.88 -19.77 14.15
CA ASN A 227 13.88 -18.92 13.50
C ASN A 227 14.56 -17.87 12.60
N GLY A 228 13.97 -17.61 11.43
CA GLY A 228 14.57 -16.80 10.36
C GLY A 228 15.35 -17.60 9.31
N THR A 229 15.59 -18.90 9.53
CA THR A 229 16.06 -19.79 8.46
C THR A 229 14.99 -19.89 7.38
N VAL A 230 15.31 -19.48 6.16
CA VAL A 230 14.36 -19.55 5.03
C VAL A 230 14.29 -20.99 4.52
N GLY A 231 13.07 -21.53 4.54
CA GLY A 231 12.73 -22.91 4.20
C GLY A 231 11.31 -23.01 3.63
N VAL A 232 10.71 -24.19 3.76
CA VAL A 232 9.33 -24.46 3.32
C VAL A 232 8.62 -25.17 4.48
N PHE A 233 8.08 -24.39 5.41
CA PHE A 233 7.46 -24.90 6.64
C PHE A 233 5.97 -25.12 6.40
N GLN A 234 5.46 -26.31 6.74
CA GLN A 234 4.04 -26.62 6.60
C GLN A 234 3.20 -25.82 7.62
N GLY A 235 2.03 -25.36 7.17
CA GLY A 235 1.11 -24.56 7.96
C GLY A 235 1.20 -23.07 7.59
N ALA A 236 0.15 -22.52 6.99
CA ALA A 236 0.06 -21.11 6.61
C ALA A 236 -1.35 -20.76 6.15
N GLN A 237 -1.71 -19.47 6.16
CA GLN A 237 -2.98 -18.92 5.66
C GLN A 237 -4.18 -19.78 6.10
N TYR A 238 -4.24 -19.98 7.42
CA TYR A 238 -5.29 -20.67 8.17
C TYR A 238 -5.36 -22.20 7.95
N CYS A 239 -4.43 -22.75 7.18
CA CYS A 239 -4.38 -24.17 6.85
C CYS A 239 -3.22 -24.84 7.58
N ALA A 240 -3.50 -25.81 8.46
CA ALA A 240 -2.50 -26.66 9.12
C ALA A 240 -1.71 -27.56 8.15
N SER A 241 -2.25 -27.84 6.97
CA SER A 241 -1.58 -28.60 5.91
C SER A 241 -1.98 -28.10 4.52
N GLY A 242 -1.21 -28.45 3.49
CA GLY A 242 -1.48 -28.04 2.10
C GLY A 242 -1.00 -26.64 1.72
N LYS A 243 -0.61 -25.81 2.70
CA LYS A 243 0.08 -24.53 2.49
C LYS A 243 1.37 -24.46 3.31
N TYR A 244 2.29 -23.62 2.84
CA TYR A 244 3.63 -23.48 3.38
C TYR A 244 4.03 -22.01 3.48
N ARG A 245 4.81 -21.71 4.52
CA ARG A 245 5.39 -20.39 4.83
C ARG A 245 6.92 -20.42 4.77
N PRO A 246 7.58 -19.26 4.61
CA PRO A 246 9.01 -19.18 4.35
C PRO A 246 9.89 -19.37 5.57
N THR A 247 9.39 -19.06 6.77
CA THR A 247 10.16 -19.17 8.02
C THR A 247 9.33 -19.87 9.09
N GLU A 248 9.98 -20.38 10.13
CA GLU A 248 9.24 -21.05 11.20
C GLU A 248 8.24 -20.12 11.89
N ASN A 249 8.64 -18.88 12.14
CA ASN A 249 7.76 -17.84 12.69
C ASN A 249 8.16 -16.45 12.18
N SER A 250 7.18 -15.62 11.86
CA SER A 250 7.37 -14.22 11.46
C SER A 250 6.32 -13.35 12.13
N ARG A 251 6.41 -12.02 11.95
CA ARG A 251 5.34 -11.09 12.35
C ARG A 251 3.98 -11.45 11.73
N MET A 252 3.96 -12.04 10.53
CA MET A 252 2.72 -12.46 9.86
C MET A 252 2.15 -13.76 10.44
N ARG A 253 2.87 -14.43 11.35
CA ARG A 253 2.39 -15.61 12.07
C ARG A 253 2.09 -15.32 13.53
N MET A 254 2.97 -14.56 14.20
CA MET A 254 2.87 -14.26 15.62
C MET A 254 3.46 -12.88 15.90
N LEU A 255 2.68 -12.06 16.63
CA LEU A 255 3.09 -10.73 17.07
C LEU A 255 4.40 -10.76 17.88
N GLY A 256 5.22 -9.69 17.77
CA GLY A 256 6.50 -9.57 18.45
C GLY A 256 7.67 -10.33 17.81
N TYR A 257 7.44 -11.03 16.69
CA TYR A 257 8.51 -11.64 15.90
C TYR A 257 8.99 -10.72 14.77
N PRO A 258 10.24 -10.87 14.29
CA PRO A 258 10.72 -10.15 13.12
C PRO A 258 9.94 -10.47 11.83
N TRP A 259 10.05 -9.60 10.83
CA TRP A 259 9.50 -9.81 9.49
C TRP A 259 10.16 -10.98 8.76
N HIS A 260 11.48 -11.09 8.85
CA HIS A 260 12.35 -12.01 8.11
C HIS A 260 12.39 -11.80 6.60
N ALA A 261 13.41 -12.38 5.98
CA ALA A 261 13.89 -12.03 4.65
C ALA A 261 12.84 -12.06 3.52
N VAL A 262 11.85 -12.96 3.58
CA VAL A 262 10.82 -13.03 2.54
C VAL A 262 9.84 -11.86 2.65
N ASN A 263 9.38 -11.55 3.85
CA ASN A 263 8.44 -10.46 4.10
C ASN A 263 9.14 -9.09 3.97
N GLU A 264 10.37 -8.97 4.48
CA GLU A 264 11.22 -7.78 4.27
C GLU A 264 11.51 -7.57 2.78
N GLY A 265 11.74 -8.65 2.03
CA GLY A 265 11.94 -8.58 0.59
C GLY A 265 10.70 -8.10 -0.17
N ALA A 266 9.50 -8.52 0.25
CA ALA A 266 8.24 -8.02 -0.29
C ALA A 266 8.06 -6.53 0.03
N ALA A 267 8.26 -6.13 1.29
CA ALA A 267 8.18 -4.74 1.70
C ALA A 267 9.20 -3.85 0.98
N THR A 268 10.45 -4.33 0.80
CA THR A 268 11.50 -3.60 0.07
C THR A 268 11.09 -3.33 -1.38
N LYS A 269 10.43 -4.28 -2.04
CA LYS A 269 9.92 -4.06 -3.41
C LYS A 269 8.85 -2.97 -3.45
N VAL A 270 8.01 -2.87 -2.43
CA VAL A 270 7.03 -1.78 -2.30
C VAL A 270 7.76 -0.47 -2.04
N PHE A 271 8.61 -0.38 -1.02
CA PHE A 271 9.37 0.83 -0.71
C PHE A 271 10.23 1.34 -1.88
N ALA A 272 10.76 0.44 -2.71
CA ALA A 272 11.51 0.81 -3.90
C ALA A 272 10.69 1.64 -4.92
N GLN A 273 9.36 1.57 -4.89
CA GLN A 273 8.46 2.42 -5.68
C GLN A 273 8.42 3.87 -5.14
N TYR A 274 8.88 4.08 -3.91
CA TYR A 274 8.85 5.36 -3.18
C TYR A 274 10.26 5.89 -2.87
N THR A 275 11.31 5.10 -3.12
CA THR A 275 12.71 5.54 -2.99
C THR A 275 13.15 6.32 -4.23
N GLY A 276 12.68 7.55 -4.40
CA GLY A 276 13.04 8.34 -5.57
C GLY A 276 12.19 9.59 -5.76
N GLY A 277 12.57 10.66 -5.06
CA GLY A 277 12.03 12.03 -5.22
C GLY A 277 11.97 12.61 -6.64
N GLY A 278 12.45 11.88 -7.66
CA GLY A 278 12.58 12.36 -9.03
C GLY A 278 11.64 11.72 -10.05
N GLY A 279 10.85 10.71 -9.66
CA GLY A 279 10.20 9.80 -10.61
C GLY A 279 11.03 8.54 -10.86
N ILE A 280 10.43 7.56 -11.53
CA ILE A 280 11.05 6.31 -11.92
C ILE A 280 12.04 6.58 -13.05
N THR A 281 13.34 6.33 -12.82
CA THR A 281 14.37 6.47 -13.85
C THR A 281 14.63 5.15 -14.56
N GLN A 282 14.58 5.16 -15.89
CA GLN A 282 15.09 4.09 -16.74
C GLN A 282 16.14 4.61 -17.72
N THR A 283 17.13 3.79 -18.02
CA THR A 283 18.21 4.11 -18.95
C THR A 283 18.23 3.15 -20.13
N GLY A 284 18.72 3.60 -21.27
CA GLY A 284 18.89 2.74 -22.45
C GLY A 284 19.80 3.37 -23.49
N VAL A 285 19.90 2.71 -24.65
CA VAL A 285 20.64 3.21 -25.82
C VAL A 285 19.72 3.16 -27.02
N LEU A 286 19.66 4.25 -27.79
CA LEU A 286 18.93 4.32 -29.04
C LEU A 286 19.89 4.50 -30.21
N ALA A 287 19.62 3.78 -31.30
CA ALA A 287 20.16 4.12 -32.61
C ALA A 287 19.32 5.23 -33.25
N SER A 288 19.90 6.01 -34.16
CA SER A 288 19.17 7.00 -34.96
C SER A 288 17.96 6.37 -35.65
N GLY A 289 16.78 6.98 -35.50
CA GLY A 289 15.50 6.44 -35.97
C GLY A 289 14.86 5.39 -35.05
N GLY A 290 15.53 4.97 -33.98
CA GLY A 290 15.04 3.97 -33.04
C GLY A 290 14.03 4.52 -32.01
N THR A 291 13.35 3.59 -31.34
CA THR A 291 12.38 3.89 -30.28
C THR A 291 12.58 3.00 -29.05
N ALA A 292 12.18 3.51 -27.89
CA ALA A 292 12.09 2.76 -26.63
C ALA A 292 10.83 3.18 -25.86
N TYR A 293 10.36 2.33 -24.94
CA TYR A 293 9.14 2.56 -24.18
C TYR A 293 9.41 2.61 -22.67
N ALA A 294 8.60 3.38 -21.96
CA ALA A 294 8.65 3.55 -20.52
C ALA A 294 7.23 3.38 -19.93
N PRO A 295 7.02 2.46 -18.97
CA PRO A 295 8.01 1.53 -18.40
C PRO A 295 8.60 0.54 -19.41
N SER A 296 9.88 0.19 -19.26
CA SER A 296 10.52 -0.88 -20.04
C SER A 296 10.17 -2.28 -19.54
N ALA A 297 9.64 -2.39 -18.32
CA ALA A 297 9.18 -3.64 -17.71
C ALA A 297 7.71 -3.93 -18.08
N SER A 298 7.36 -5.21 -18.17
CA SER A 298 5.97 -5.66 -18.32
C SER A 298 5.10 -5.14 -17.16
N PRO A 299 3.90 -4.58 -17.40
CA PRO A 299 3.11 -4.66 -18.64
C PRO A 299 3.40 -3.57 -19.69
N GLY A 300 4.42 -2.72 -19.48
CA GLY A 300 4.81 -1.66 -20.41
C GLY A 300 3.99 -0.37 -20.29
N TRP A 301 3.19 -0.25 -19.23
CA TRP A 301 2.38 0.93 -18.91
C TRP A 301 2.20 1.06 -17.39
N VAL A 302 1.77 2.24 -16.94
CA VAL A 302 1.43 2.57 -15.55
C VAL A 302 -0.03 2.99 -15.46
N GLN A 303 -0.65 2.78 -14.31
CA GLN A 303 -1.93 3.40 -13.99
C GLN A 303 -1.65 4.69 -13.19
N ALA A 304 -2.30 5.79 -13.56
CA ALA A 304 -2.19 7.08 -12.88
C ALA A 304 -3.59 7.57 -12.48
N ALA A 305 -3.70 8.30 -11.36
CA ALA A 305 -4.88 9.08 -11.05
C ALA A 305 -4.87 10.42 -11.78
N ALA A 306 -5.95 11.19 -11.61
CA ALA A 306 -6.04 12.53 -12.17
C ALA A 306 -5.01 13.46 -11.50
N GLY A 307 -4.05 13.98 -12.26
CA GLY A 307 -3.00 14.86 -11.76
C GLY A 307 -1.80 14.99 -12.69
N ALA A 308 -0.67 15.47 -12.18
CA ALA A 308 0.50 15.77 -13.01
C ALA A 308 1.27 14.50 -13.39
N PHE A 309 1.49 14.30 -14.69
CA PHE A 309 2.43 13.32 -15.25
C PHE A 309 3.64 14.06 -15.80
N THR A 310 4.82 13.82 -15.24
CA THR A 310 6.08 14.48 -15.64
C THR A 310 7.08 13.48 -16.21
N LEU A 311 7.73 13.87 -17.31
CA LEU A 311 8.74 13.10 -18.04
C LEU A 311 9.98 13.98 -18.23
N ASN A 312 11.11 13.56 -17.69
CA ASN A 312 12.40 14.25 -17.78
C ASN A 312 13.42 13.34 -18.48
N LEU A 313 13.73 13.64 -19.74
CA LEU A 313 14.71 12.93 -20.54
C LEU A 313 16.04 13.68 -20.55
N SER A 314 17.13 12.94 -20.34
CA SER A 314 18.49 13.35 -20.62
C SER A 314 19.07 12.45 -21.70
N GLY A 315 19.52 13.04 -22.80
CA GLY A 315 20.15 12.34 -23.92
C GLY A 315 21.64 12.66 -24.03
N LYS A 316 22.39 11.82 -24.75
CA LYS A 316 23.78 12.12 -25.13
C LYS A 316 23.85 13.46 -25.90
N VAL A 317 24.85 14.28 -25.61
CA VAL A 317 25.10 15.52 -26.36
C VAL A 317 25.22 15.22 -27.87
N GLY A 318 24.54 16.02 -28.69
CA GLY A 318 24.50 15.85 -30.15
C GLY A 318 23.40 14.91 -30.66
N THR A 319 22.54 14.36 -29.79
CA THR A 319 21.31 13.66 -30.21
C THR A 319 20.09 14.57 -30.15
N ASN A 320 19.04 14.20 -30.88
CA ASN A 320 17.71 14.78 -30.79
C ASN A 320 16.73 13.65 -30.42
N PHE A 321 16.59 13.42 -29.13
CA PHE A 321 15.61 12.46 -28.62
C PHE A 321 14.32 13.19 -28.23
N GLN A 322 13.18 12.59 -28.54
CA GLN A 322 11.85 13.13 -28.23
C GLN A 322 11.10 12.18 -27.31
N ILE A 323 10.18 12.74 -26.52
CA ILE A 323 9.24 11.99 -25.68
C ILE A 323 7.83 12.22 -26.19
N SER A 324 7.05 11.15 -26.32
CA SER A 324 5.60 11.18 -26.51
C SER A 324 4.92 10.39 -25.40
N LEU A 325 3.89 10.96 -24.77
CA LEU A 325 3.05 10.30 -23.77
C LEU A 325 1.77 9.78 -24.43
N TYR A 326 1.39 8.54 -24.13
CA TYR A 326 0.20 7.88 -24.62
C TYR A 326 -0.73 7.51 -23.47
N GLN A 327 -2.04 7.64 -23.70
CA GLN A 327 -3.09 7.21 -22.78
C GLN A 327 -3.96 6.15 -23.43
N TRP A 328 -4.38 5.13 -22.66
CA TRP A 328 -5.37 4.15 -23.10
C TRP A 328 -6.78 4.75 -23.05
N GLY A 329 -7.49 4.70 -24.18
CA GLY A 329 -8.88 5.13 -24.30
C GLY A 329 -9.75 4.11 -25.03
N ALA A 330 -10.96 4.52 -25.40
CA ALA A 330 -11.96 3.64 -26.02
C ALA A 330 -11.49 2.97 -27.33
N ASN A 331 -10.59 3.61 -28.07
CA ASN A 331 -10.05 3.13 -29.35
C ASN A 331 -8.59 2.66 -29.23
N GLY A 332 -8.12 2.35 -28.01
CA GLY A 332 -6.75 1.96 -27.73
C GLY A 332 -5.83 3.12 -27.31
N TRP A 333 -4.53 2.96 -27.52
CA TRP A 333 -3.52 3.95 -27.14
C TRP A 333 -3.52 5.17 -28.07
N ALA A 334 -3.67 6.36 -27.49
CA ALA A 334 -3.61 7.62 -28.22
C ALA A 334 -2.53 8.54 -27.62
N GLN A 335 -1.77 9.25 -28.46
CA GLN A 335 -0.79 10.22 -28.00
C GLN A 335 -1.51 11.44 -27.40
N VAL A 336 -1.23 11.76 -26.15
CA VAL A 336 -1.87 12.86 -25.41
C VAL A 336 -0.94 14.05 -25.17
N ALA A 337 0.37 13.84 -25.23
CA ALA A 337 1.35 14.91 -25.09
C ALA A 337 2.68 14.53 -25.77
N ALA A 338 3.47 15.53 -26.19
CA ALA A 338 4.80 15.29 -26.76
C ALA A 338 5.76 16.47 -26.50
N SER A 339 7.05 16.18 -26.37
CA SER A 339 8.11 17.18 -26.20
C SER A 339 8.44 17.89 -27.51
N GLN A 340 8.87 19.16 -27.45
CA GLN A 340 9.23 19.95 -28.63
C GLN A 340 10.75 20.27 -28.70
N GLY A 341 11.20 20.73 -29.87
CA GLY A 341 12.56 21.25 -30.11
C GLY A 341 13.62 20.17 -30.39
N THR A 342 14.90 20.58 -30.43
CA THR A 342 16.03 19.71 -30.85
C THR A 342 17.03 19.36 -29.74
N SER A 343 16.84 19.91 -28.53
CA SER A 343 17.69 19.60 -27.37
C SER A 343 17.70 18.09 -27.05
N PRO A 344 18.86 17.50 -26.70
CA PRO A 344 18.94 16.11 -26.20
C PRO A 344 18.22 15.93 -24.86
N ASN A 345 18.02 17.01 -24.11
CA ASN A 345 17.30 17.01 -22.84
C ASN A 345 15.88 17.56 -23.05
N LYS A 346 14.87 16.87 -22.51
CA LYS A 346 13.45 17.23 -22.62
C LYS A 346 12.77 17.16 -21.27
N THR A 347 11.89 18.11 -21.01
CA THR A 347 10.90 18.00 -19.95
C THR A 347 9.52 18.11 -20.57
N LEU A 348 8.61 17.21 -20.17
CA LEU A 348 7.21 17.20 -20.56
C LEU A 348 6.37 17.03 -19.29
N THR A 349 5.44 17.94 -19.05
CA THR A 349 4.46 17.84 -17.97
C THR A 349 3.07 17.88 -18.59
N TYR A 350 2.23 16.92 -18.22
CA TYR A 350 0.86 16.77 -18.70
C TYR A 350 -0.07 16.62 -17.51
N ASN A 351 -1.19 17.36 -17.47
CA ASN A 351 -2.21 17.15 -16.47
C ASN A 351 -3.09 15.98 -16.92
N ALA A 352 -2.74 14.78 -16.46
CA ALA A 352 -3.33 13.51 -16.83
C ALA A 352 -4.69 13.30 -16.16
N PRO A 353 -5.73 12.92 -16.90
CA PRO A 353 -6.88 12.23 -16.31
C PRO A 353 -6.49 10.90 -15.64
N ALA A 354 -7.36 10.33 -14.81
CA ALA A 354 -7.12 8.97 -14.33
C ALA A 354 -7.15 7.96 -15.50
N GLY A 355 -6.22 7.02 -15.54
CA GLY A 355 -6.14 6.02 -16.61
C GLY A 355 -4.79 5.33 -16.73
N TYR A 356 -4.60 4.61 -17.84
CA TYR A 356 -3.35 3.91 -18.14
C TYR A 356 -2.49 4.70 -19.11
N TYR A 357 -1.19 4.73 -18.86
CA TYR A 357 -0.22 5.57 -19.57
C TYR A 357 1.08 4.82 -19.89
N TYR A 358 1.68 5.12 -21.03
CA TYR A 358 3.10 4.83 -21.29
C TYR A 358 3.75 5.99 -22.03
N ALA A 359 5.06 6.11 -21.94
CA ALA A 359 5.84 7.05 -22.73
C ALA A 359 6.70 6.33 -23.77
N MET A 360 6.86 6.95 -24.93
CA MET A 360 7.78 6.53 -25.98
C MET A 360 8.91 7.53 -26.09
N ILE A 361 10.16 7.06 -26.08
CA ILE A 361 11.33 7.83 -26.48
C ILE A 361 11.62 7.51 -27.95
N SER A 362 11.81 8.52 -28.79
CA SER A 362 12.21 8.35 -30.19
C SER A 362 13.50 9.11 -30.50
N ALA A 363 14.37 8.54 -31.33
CA ALA A 363 15.60 9.17 -31.77
C ALA A 363 15.44 9.84 -33.14
N ALA A 364 14.99 11.10 -33.15
CA ALA A 364 14.82 11.87 -34.38
C ALA A 364 16.16 12.12 -35.12
N ALA A 365 17.26 12.28 -34.37
CA ALA A 365 18.60 12.31 -34.92
C ALA A 365 19.65 11.83 -33.91
N GLY A 366 20.70 11.16 -34.41
CA GLY A 366 21.83 10.71 -33.62
C GLY A 366 21.56 9.43 -32.83
N SER A 367 22.65 8.78 -32.41
CA SER A 367 22.63 7.54 -31.62
C SER A 367 23.34 7.75 -30.30
N GLY A 368 22.83 7.17 -29.21
CA GLY A 368 23.46 7.31 -27.90
C GLY A 368 22.61 6.82 -26.73
N ALA A 369 23.21 6.90 -25.55
CA ALA A 369 22.54 6.60 -24.30
C ALA A 369 21.50 7.67 -23.95
N TYR A 370 20.44 7.25 -23.27
CA TYR A 370 19.44 8.12 -22.66
C TYR A 370 19.14 7.69 -21.22
N SER A 371 18.65 8.64 -20.44
CA SER A 371 18.03 8.44 -19.13
C SER A 371 16.69 9.15 -19.13
N LEU A 372 15.60 8.43 -18.91
CA LEU A 372 14.26 9.00 -18.77
C LEU A 372 13.80 8.80 -17.33
N THR A 373 13.43 9.89 -16.66
CA THR A 373 12.79 9.86 -15.36
C THR A 373 11.34 10.28 -15.48
N TYR A 374 10.39 9.46 -15.01
CA TYR A 374 8.96 9.74 -15.11
C TYR A 374 8.24 9.63 -13.77
N SER A 375 7.35 10.57 -13.48
CA SER A 375 6.51 10.59 -12.28
C SER A 375 5.06 10.89 -12.67
N TYR A 376 4.12 10.41 -11.87
CA TYR A 376 2.70 10.60 -12.08
C TYR A 376 1.97 10.53 -10.74
N THR A 377 0.83 11.21 -10.66
CA THR A 377 -0.12 11.02 -9.55
C THR A 377 -0.57 9.57 -9.55
N LYS A 378 -0.41 8.90 -8.41
CA LYS A 378 -0.67 7.47 -8.25
C LYS A 378 -2.20 7.23 -8.19
N PRO A 379 -2.68 6.04 -8.61
CA PRO A 379 -4.10 5.70 -8.71
C PRO A 379 -4.91 5.93 -7.44
#